data_AF-A0A964TFP4-F1
#
_entry.id   AF-A0A964TFP4-F1
#
_cell.length_a   1.000
_cell.length_b   1.000
_cell.length_c   1.000
_cell.angle_alpha   90.00
_cell.angle_beta   90.00
_cell.angle_gamma   90.00
#
_symmetry.space_group_name_H-M   'P 1'
#
loop_
_entity.id
_entity.type
_entity.pdbx_description
1 polymer ?
#
loop_
_entity_poly.entity_id
_entity_poly.type
_entity_poly.pdbx_seq_one_letter_code
_entity_poly.pdbx_strand_id
1 'polypeptide(L)'
;MNKTDNLLEAKEFIIWNLNKKLSLKIIAREAGLNEYTLKTKFKEIFGQSVIDFFIDLKLKRAFGEIQETDKKNHINSIRSRVFQCG
;
A
#
# COMPACT_ATOMS: atom_id res chain seq x y z
N MET A 1 23.95 -8.67 -10.95
CA MET A 1 22.64 -8.33 -10.31
C MET A 1 22.94 -7.54 -9.05
N ASN A 2 22.53 -6.27 -9.01
CA ASN A 2 22.82 -5.36 -7.90
C ASN A 2 21.87 -5.64 -6.74
N LYS A 3 22.38 -5.81 -5.52
CA LYS A 3 21.57 -6.11 -4.31
C LYS A 3 20.43 -5.12 -4.07
N THR A 4 20.54 -3.90 -4.58
CA THR A 4 19.52 -2.85 -4.50
C THR A 4 18.26 -3.17 -5.31
N ASP A 5 18.41 -3.92 -6.40
CA ASP A 5 17.33 -4.27 -7.33
C ASP A 5 16.28 -5.14 -6.63
N ASN A 6 16.72 -6.18 -5.94
CA ASN A 6 15.86 -7.06 -5.13
C ASN A 6 15.06 -6.31 -4.05
N LEU A 7 15.65 -5.27 -3.45
CA LEU A 7 14.96 -4.45 -2.45
C LEU A 7 13.91 -3.54 -3.07
N LEU A 8 14.17 -3.04 -4.28
CA LEU A 8 13.20 -2.27 -5.05
C LEU A 8 12.04 -3.17 -5.45
N GLU A 9 12.33 -4.37 -5.93
CA GLU A 9 11.33 -5.38 -6.31
C GLU A 9 10.45 -5.77 -5.11
N ALA A 10 11.06 -5.99 -3.93
CA ALA A 10 10.32 -6.22 -2.69
C ALA A 10 9.35 -5.06 -2.36
N LYS A 11 9.80 -3.82 -2.56
CA LYS A 11 9.00 -2.62 -2.30
C LYS A 11 7.83 -2.50 -3.29
N GLU A 12 8.08 -2.71 -4.57
CA GLU A 12 7.03 -2.68 -5.61
C GLU A 12 6.00 -3.78 -5.38
N PHE A 13 6.45 -4.99 -5.06
CA PHE A 13 5.58 -6.12 -4.75
C PHE A 13 4.63 -5.80 -3.59
N ILE A 14 5.14 -5.15 -2.54
CA ILE A 14 4.33 -4.68 -1.41
C ILE A 14 3.24 -3.72 -1.89
N ILE A 15 3.60 -2.69 -2.66
CA ILE A 15 2.68 -1.66 -3.15
C ILE A 15 1.57 -2.26 -4.02
N TRP A 16 1.93 -3.16 -4.94
CA TRP A 16 0.97 -3.85 -5.81
C TRP A 16 0.02 -4.77 -5.04
N ASN A 17 0.48 -5.39 -3.96
CA ASN A 17 -0.29 -6.38 -3.21
C ASN A 17 -0.81 -5.88 -1.85
N LEU A 18 -0.93 -4.56 -1.64
CA LEU A 18 -1.42 -3.95 -0.38
C LEU A 18 -2.81 -4.45 0.07
N ASN A 19 -3.65 -4.87 -0.88
CA ASN A 19 -4.99 -5.42 -0.59
C ASN A 19 -4.98 -6.89 -0.16
N LYS A 20 -3.87 -7.60 -0.30
CA LYS A 20 -3.75 -9.02 0.05
C LYS A 20 -3.03 -9.20 1.38
N LYS A 21 -3.22 -10.36 2.01
CA LYS A 21 -2.48 -10.79 3.19
C LYS A 21 -1.02 -11.07 2.79
N LEU A 22 -0.18 -10.04 2.83
CA LEU A 22 1.26 -10.19 2.64
C LEU A 22 1.91 -10.62 3.96
N SER A 23 2.75 -11.63 3.89
CA SER A 23 3.62 -12.04 5.00
C SER A 23 5.07 -11.83 4.61
N LEU A 24 5.93 -11.62 5.61
CA LEU A 24 7.36 -11.39 5.41
C LEU A 24 8.01 -12.46 4.52
N LYS A 25 7.62 -13.72 4.71
CA LYS A 25 8.00 -14.87 3.87
C LYS A 25 7.74 -14.67 2.38
N ILE A 26 6.56 -14.17 2.03
CA ILE A 26 6.14 -14.04 0.63
C ILE A 26 6.95 -12.93 -0.03
N ILE A 27 7.12 -11.80 0.65
CA ILE A 27 7.89 -10.66 0.16
C ILE A 27 9.35 -11.05 -0.05
N ALA A 28 9.93 -11.79 0.90
CA ALA A 28 11.30 -12.28 0.81
C ALA A 28 11.46 -13.25 -0.37
N ARG A 29 10.52 -14.18 -0.53
CA ARG A 29 10.53 -15.16 -1.63
C ARG A 29 10.44 -14.51 -3.01
N GLU A 30 9.57 -13.52 -3.18
CA GLU A 30 9.46 -12.80 -4.46
C GLU A 30 10.72 -12.02 -4.79
N ALA A 31 11.29 -11.31 -3.81
CA ALA A 31 12.54 -10.59 -3.99
C ALA A 31 13.79 -11.49 -4.14
N GLY A 32 13.64 -12.81 -4.05
CA GLY A 32 14.76 -13.76 -4.03
C GLY A 32 15.70 -13.58 -2.83
N LEU A 33 15.18 -13.08 -1.71
CA LEU A 33 15.94 -12.80 -0.48
C LEU A 33 15.48 -13.69 0.67
N ASN A 34 16.35 -13.84 1.66
CA ASN A 34 15.98 -14.50 2.91
C ASN A 34 15.24 -13.53 3.83
N GLU A 35 14.31 -14.00 4.66
CA GLU A 35 13.54 -13.14 5.58
C GLU A 35 14.43 -12.27 6.48
N TYR A 36 15.51 -12.85 6.99
CA TYR A 36 16.51 -12.15 7.79
C TYR A 36 17.24 -11.08 6.98
N THR A 37 17.71 -11.43 5.77
CA THR A 37 18.43 -10.50 4.89
C THR A 37 17.53 -9.35 4.47
N LEU A 38 16.29 -9.64 4.09
CA LEU A 38 15.29 -8.61 3.74
C LEU A 38 15.10 -7.67 4.93
N LYS A 39 14.83 -8.20 6.14
CA LYS A 39 14.57 -7.37 7.31
C LYS A 39 15.75 -6.46 7.66
N THR A 40 16.97 -7.01 7.69
CA THR A 40 18.18 -6.27 8.02
C THR A 40 18.53 -5.25 6.94
N LYS A 41 18.63 -5.68 5.67
CA LYS A 41 19.00 -4.81 4.54
C LYS A 41 17.96 -3.73 4.27
N PHE A 42 16.68 -4.06 4.41
CA PHE A 42 15.61 -3.09 4.20
C PHE A 42 15.65 -1.98 5.25
N LYS A 43 15.90 -2.33 6.52
CA LYS A 43 16.10 -1.33 7.56
C LYS A 43 17.37 -0.51 7.36
N GLU A 44 18.48 -1.13 6.95
CA GLU A 44 19.73 -0.41 6.64
C GLU A 44 19.55 0.61 5.51
N ILE A 45 18.79 0.28 4.46
CA ILE A 45 18.64 1.13 3.27
C ILE A 45 17.52 2.16 3.43
N PHE A 46 16.36 1.76 3.97
CA PHE A 46 15.18 2.63 4.07
C PHE A 46 14.99 3.25 5.45
N GLY A 47 15.80 2.88 6.44
CA GLY A 47 15.72 3.39 7.82
C GLY A 47 14.55 2.84 8.65
N GLN A 48 13.67 2.02 8.06
CA GLN A 48 12.47 1.48 8.70
C GLN A 48 12.31 -0.01 8.42
N SER A 49 11.59 -0.72 9.29
CA SER A 49 11.31 -2.15 9.05
C SER A 49 10.33 -2.30 7.89
N VAL A 50 10.45 -3.39 7.14
CA VAL A 50 9.51 -3.72 6.05
C VAL A 50 8.06 -3.85 6.55
N ILE A 51 7.87 -4.28 7.81
CA ILE A 51 6.57 -4.36 8.47
C ILE A 51 6.00 -2.97 8.74
N ASP A 52 6.80 -2.06 9.32
CA ASP A 52 6.39 -0.67 9.56
C ASP A 52 5.98 0.01 8.26
N PHE A 53 6.79 -0.15 7.20
CA PHE A 53 6.49 0.38 5.87
C PHE A 53 5.18 -0.17 5.31
N PHE A 54 4.92 -1.47 5.48
CA PHE A 54 3.66 -2.09 5.05
C PHE A 54 2.45 -1.54 5.80
N ILE A 55 2.56 -1.39 7.13
CA ILE A 55 1.48 -0.85 7.97
C ILE A 55 1.20 0.60 7.58
N ASP A 56 2.24 1.42 7.42
CA ASP A 56 2.14 2.82 7.03
C ASP A 56 1.45 2.97 5.66
N LEU A 57 1.83 2.17 4.66
CA LEU A 57 1.17 2.16 3.36
C LEU A 57 -0.31 1.76 3.45
N LYS A 58 -0.63 0.75 4.25
CA LYS A 58 -2.01 0.28 4.44
C LYS A 58 -2.87 1.35 5.12
N LEU A 59 -2.32 2.04 6.13
CA LEU A 59 -2.97 3.16 6.80
C LEU A 59 -3.17 4.34 5.87
N LYS A 60 -2.14 4.73 5.10
CA LYS A 60 -2.24 5.81 4.10
C LYS A 60 -3.33 5.54 3.07
N ARG A 61 -3.43 4.30 2.59
CA ARG A 61 -4.48 3.90 1.64
C ARG A 61 -5.87 3.97 2.28
N ALA A 62 -6.05 3.38 3.45
CA ALA A 62 -7.32 3.42 4.17
C ALA A 62 -7.75 4.86 4.48
N PHE A 63 -6.81 5.73 4.88
CA PHE A 63 -7.08 7.14 5.12
C PHE A 63 -7.50 7.88 3.85
N GLY A 64 -6.86 7.62 2.71
CA GLY A 64 -7.28 8.14 1.42
C GLY A 64 -8.71 7.71 1.04
N GLU A 65 -9.04 6.43 1.24
CA GLU A 65 -10.39 5.90 0.97
C GLU A 65 -11.47 6.56 1.87
N ILE A 66 -11.15 6.81 3.14
CA ILE A 66 -12.05 7.51 4.07
C ILE A 66 -12.23 8.97 3.62
N GLN A 67 -11.17 9.67 3.24
CA GLN A 67 -11.26 11.06 2.76
C GLN A 67 -12.06 11.17 1.44
N GLU A 68 -11.96 10.20 0.54
CA GLU A 68 -12.75 10.18 -0.70
C GLU A 68 -14.25 9.92 -0.45
N THR A 69 -14.57 9.10 0.56
CA THR A 69 -15.96 8.76 0.91
C THR A 69 -16.72 9.98 1.45
N ASP A 70 -16.05 10.83 2.23
CA ASP A 70 -16.63 12.07 2.78
C ASP A 70 -17.01 13.07 1.66
N LYS A 71 -16.24 13.10 0.56
CA LYS A 71 -16.52 13.94 -0.61
C LYS A 71 -17.71 13.46 -1.44
N LYS A 72 -17.98 12.15 -1.48
CA LYS A 72 -19.08 11.56 -2.27
C LYS A 72 -20.44 11.66 -1.58
N ASN A 73 -20.49 11.67 -0.25
CA ASN A 73 -21.75 11.80 0.49
C ASN A 73 -22.36 13.21 0.42
N HIS A 74 -21.59 14.26 0.10
CA HIS A 74 -22.15 15.60 -0.11
C HIS A 74 -22.78 15.80 -1.51
N ILE A 75 -22.28 15.09 -2.54
CA ILE A 75 -22.74 15.30 -3.92
C ILE A 75 -24.06 14.58 -4.22
N ASN A 76 -24.41 13.50 -3.50
CA ASN A 76 -25.67 12.78 -3.71
C ASN A 76 -26.93 13.51 -3.19
N SER A 77 -26.80 14.58 -2.39
CA SER A 77 -27.97 15.33 -1.90
C SER A 77 -28.46 16.42 -2.89
N ILE A 78 -27.60 16.86 -3.82
CA ILE A 78 -27.88 17.99 -4.74
C ILE A 78 -28.15 17.52 -6.18
N ARG A 79 -28.65 16.29 -6.38
CA ARG A 79 -29.10 15.82 -7.70
C ARG A 79 -30.55 15.34 -7.78
N SER A 80 -31.31 15.44 -6.70
CA SER A 80 -32.75 15.10 -6.69
C SER A 80 -33.65 16.32 -6.67
N ARG A 81 -33.45 17.31 -7.58
CA ARG A 81 -34.40 18.44 -7.71
C ARG A 81 -34.50 19.14 -9.06
N VAL A 82 -34.01 18.55 -10.15
CA VAL A 82 -34.25 19.07 -11.51
C VAL A 82 -34.56 17.87 -12.42
N PHE A 83 -35.61 17.99 -13.25
CA PHE A 83 -36.36 16.95 -13.98
C PHE A 83 -37.54 16.39 -13.14
N GLN A 84 -38.82 16.70 -13.39
CA GLN A 84 -39.51 17.10 -14.62
C GLN A 84 -40.69 18.03 -14.25
N CYS A 85 -40.73 19.24 -14.84
CA CYS A 85 -42.00 19.88 -15.15
C CYS A 85 -42.39 19.36 -16.53
N GLY A 86 -43.43 18.54 -16.58
CA GLY A 86 -44.16 18.11 -17.76
C GLY A 86 -45.63 18.14 -17.41
#